data_AF-A0A5J5ETA2-F1
#
_entry.id   AF-A0A5J5ETA2-F1
#
_cell.length_a   1.000
_cell.length_b   1.000
_cell.length_c   1.000
_cell.angle_alpha   90.00
_cell.angle_beta   90.00
_cell.angle_gamma   90.00
#
_symmetry.space_group_name_H-M   'P 1'
#
loop_
_entity.id
_entity.type
_entity.pdbx_description
1 polymer ?
#
loop_
_entity_poly.entity_id
_entity_poly.type
_entity_poly.pdbx_seq_one_letter_code
_entity_poly.pdbx_strand_id
1 'polypeptide(L)'
;MDGPKSVLANLDNAEGSHYEFLGCDSIQDAEATVRQVTRIVCMNDSAEEEASNCAELLVDGVEGKVARLPWGCGPGNHVVVRSLSVSENQQLPASIASRKRGDSPVMDLAFDFNFPDIKKSPDGEITMRLDFSTVPQWAADAAPMKPKPAAAAGGGAAGEL
;
A
#
# COMPACT_ATOMS: atom_id res chain seq x y z
N MET A 1 -8.08 -4.10 0.26
CA MET A 1 -7.57 -4.00 -1.12
C MET A 1 -7.13 -5.38 -1.51
N ASP A 2 -7.70 -5.91 -2.59
CA ASP A 2 -7.40 -7.27 -3.03
C ASP A 2 -6.75 -7.21 -4.41
N GLY A 3 -5.61 -7.87 -4.57
CA GLY A 3 -4.86 -7.90 -5.82
C GLY A 3 -3.41 -8.36 -5.63
N PRO A 4 -2.62 -8.35 -6.71
CA PRO A 4 -1.24 -8.83 -6.67
C PRO A 4 -0.37 -8.01 -5.72
N LYS A 5 0.34 -8.70 -4.81
CA LYS A 5 1.27 -8.05 -3.86
C LYS A 5 2.45 -7.38 -4.57
N SER A 6 2.74 -7.78 -5.81
CA SER A 6 3.75 -7.14 -6.66
C SER A 6 3.42 -5.68 -6.99
N VAL A 7 2.13 -5.26 -6.88
CA VAL A 7 1.67 -3.91 -7.21
C VAL A 7 0.89 -3.24 -6.09
N LEU A 8 0.15 -3.99 -5.28
CA LEU A 8 -0.62 -3.45 -4.17
C LEU A 8 0.03 -3.77 -2.83
N ALA A 9 0.00 -2.81 -1.90
CA ALA A 9 0.43 -3.00 -0.53
C ALA A 9 -0.63 -2.47 0.44
N ASN A 10 -0.89 -3.21 1.53
CA ASN A 10 -1.73 -2.71 2.62
C ASN A 10 -0.84 -2.24 3.77
N LEU A 11 -0.83 -0.94 4.06
CA LEU A 11 -0.10 -0.35 5.19
C LEU A 11 -1.05 0.15 6.29
N ASP A 12 -2.35 -0.15 6.17
CA ASP A 12 -3.37 0.21 7.16
C ASP A 12 -3.45 -0.86 8.24
N ASN A 13 -3.00 -0.52 9.46
CA ASN A 13 -2.96 -1.43 10.60
C ASN A 13 -4.37 -1.84 11.09
N ALA A 14 -5.37 -0.98 10.92
CA ALA A 14 -6.77 -1.29 11.25
C ALA A 14 -7.34 -2.37 10.33
N GLU A 15 -6.71 -2.57 9.16
CA GLU A 15 -7.06 -3.57 8.16
C GLU A 15 -6.04 -4.72 8.12
N GLY A 16 -5.33 -4.95 9.24
CA GLY A 16 -4.45 -6.09 9.43
C GLY A 16 -3.03 -5.93 8.87
N SER A 17 -2.60 -4.72 8.50
CA SER A 17 -1.19 -4.47 8.23
C SER A 17 -0.36 -4.53 9.53
N HIS A 18 0.86 -5.05 9.44
CA HIS A 18 1.84 -5.00 10.52
C HIS A 18 2.70 -3.74 10.49
N TYR A 19 2.42 -2.78 9.60
CA TYR A 19 3.10 -1.48 9.58
C TYR A 19 2.44 -0.48 10.52
N GLU A 20 3.27 0.32 11.20
CA GLU A 20 2.84 1.47 12.00
C GLU A 20 3.44 2.75 11.40
N PHE A 21 2.61 3.79 11.27
CA PHE A 21 3.04 5.12 10.81
C PHE A 21 3.41 5.99 12.01
N LEU A 22 4.51 6.73 11.89
CA LEU A 22 5.07 7.55 12.97
C LEU A 22 4.88 9.06 12.77
N GLY A 23 4.29 9.48 11.65
CA GLY A 23 4.16 10.89 11.27
C GLY A 23 3.06 11.12 10.25
N CYS A 24 1.84 10.68 10.57
CA CYS A 24 0.68 10.93 9.70
C CYS A 24 0.33 12.42 9.62
N ASP A 25 0.59 13.17 10.68
CA ASP A 25 0.36 14.61 10.80
C ASP A 25 1.27 15.45 9.90
N SER A 26 2.40 14.91 9.46
CA SER A 26 3.30 15.60 8.52
C SER A 26 2.88 15.45 7.06
N ILE A 27 1.89 14.61 6.75
CA ILE A 27 1.42 14.39 5.38
C ILE A 27 0.44 15.49 5.02
N GLN A 28 0.82 16.29 4.03
CA GLN A 28 0.05 17.48 3.65
C GLN A 28 -0.88 17.21 2.46
N ASP A 29 -1.92 18.03 2.38
CA ASP A 29 -2.67 18.21 1.13
C ASP A 29 -1.80 19.04 0.18
N ALA A 30 -1.18 18.36 -0.78
CA ALA A 30 -0.25 18.92 -1.74
C ALA A 30 -0.63 18.47 -3.15
N GLU A 31 -0.06 19.13 -4.16
CA GLU A 31 -0.24 18.68 -5.54
C GLU A 31 0.15 17.21 -5.70
N ALA A 32 -0.56 16.49 -6.57
CA ALA A 32 -0.45 15.04 -6.67
C ALA A 32 0.96 14.52 -7.01
N THR A 33 1.80 15.35 -7.62
CA THR A 33 3.19 15.03 -8.00
C THR A 33 4.21 15.39 -6.92
N VAL A 34 3.81 16.09 -5.86
CA VAL A 34 4.70 16.49 -4.78
C VAL A 34 4.97 15.29 -3.88
N ARG A 35 6.25 14.91 -3.83
CA ARG A 35 6.72 13.82 -2.99
C ARG A 35 6.59 14.16 -1.51
N GLN A 36 5.90 13.29 -0.79
CA GLN A 36 5.79 13.28 0.66
C GLN A 36 6.74 12.20 1.22
N VAL A 37 7.21 12.40 2.45
CA VAL A 37 7.99 11.42 3.19
C VAL A 37 7.42 11.30 4.59
N THR A 38 7.20 10.07 5.04
CA THR A 38 6.84 9.78 6.43
C THR A 38 7.62 8.57 6.92
N ARG A 39 7.67 8.40 8.23
CA ARG A 39 8.35 7.27 8.87
C ARG A 39 7.36 6.15 9.13
N ILE A 40 7.75 4.94 8.79
CA ILE A 40 7.01 3.71 9.08
C ILE A 40 7.91 2.71 9.80
N VAL A 41 7.32 1.79 10.53
CA VAL A 41 8.03 0.69 11.17
C VAL A 41 7.22 -0.60 11.07
N CYS A 42 7.89 -1.73 10.84
CA CYS A 42 7.24 -3.03 10.96
C CYS A 42 7.10 -3.38 12.46
N MET A 43 5.89 -3.69 12.88
CA MET A 43 5.57 -4.01 14.27
C MET A 43 5.80 -5.48 14.62
N ASN A 44 5.94 -6.32 13.59
CA ASN A 44 6.13 -7.75 13.74
C ASN A 44 6.98 -8.27 12.58
N ASP A 45 8.28 -8.40 12.79
CA ASP A 45 9.19 -9.10 11.86
C ASP A 45 9.77 -10.37 12.50
N SER A 46 9.11 -10.88 13.54
CA SER A 46 9.56 -12.09 14.22
C SER A 46 9.44 -13.30 13.31
N ALA A 47 10.54 -14.05 13.16
CA ALA A 47 10.58 -15.27 12.34
C ALA A 47 9.72 -16.42 12.92
N GLU A 48 9.21 -16.25 14.14
CA GLU A 48 8.37 -17.22 14.85
C GLU A 48 6.89 -17.06 14.47
N GLU A 49 6.50 -15.91 13.93
CA GLU A 49 5.13 -15.64 13.50
C GLU A 49 5.02 -15.68 11.97
N GLU A 50 4.53 -16.81 11.45
CA GLU A 50 4.27 -17.07 10.02
C GLU A 50 3.30 -16.07 9.34
N ALA A 51 2.76 -15.09 10.07
CA ALA A 51 1.67 -14.22 9.64
C ALA A 51 2.07 -12.76 9.34
N SER A 52 3.33 -12.36 9.51
CA SER A 52 3.73 -10.99 9.19
C SER A 52 3.59 -10.67 7.71
N ASN A 53 2.99 -9.54 7.39
CA ASN A 53 2.85 -9.03 6.02
C ASN A 53 3.81 -7.88 5.69
N CYS A 54 4.80 -7.59 6.55
CA CYS A 54 5.77 -6.52 6.28
C CYS A 54 6.58 -6.78 5.00
N ALA A 55 6.86 -8.04 4.66
CA ALA A 55 7.57 -8.38 3.43
C ALA A 55 6.77 -8.05 2.16
N GLU A 56 5.44 -7.94 2.23
CA GLU A 56 4.58 -7.71 1.05
C GLU A 56 4.89 -6.39 0.34
N LEU A 57 5.28 -5.35 1.08
CA LEU A 57 5.68 -4.06 0.51
C LEU A 57 6.87 -4.23 -0.44
N LEU A 58 7.78 -5.16 -0.13
CA LEU A 58 9.04 -5.36 -0.85
C LEU A 58 8.92 -6.30 -2.07
N VAL A 59 7.83 -7.06 -2.19
CA VAL A 59 7.63 -8.03 -3.28
C VAL A 59 7.77 -7.34 -4.65
N ASP A 60 8.72 -7.79 -5.46
CA ASP A 60 9.08 -7.21 -6.78
C ASP A 60 9.53 -5.73 -6.75
N GLY A 61 9.90 -5.19 -5.59
CA GLY A 61 10.33 -3.79 -5.45
C GLY A 61 9.18 -2.81 -5.23
N VAL A 62 9.49 -1.71 -4.51
CA VAL A 62 8.50 -0.77 -3.94
C VAL A 62 8.04 0.33 -4.91
N GLU A 63 8.87 0.70 -5.88
CA GLU A 63 8.61 1.84 -6.76
C GLU A 63 7.37 1.61 -7.63
N GLY A 64 6.46 2.59 -7.63
CA GLY A 64 5.20 2.55 -8.36
C GLY A 64 4.11 1.70 -7.71
N LYS A 65 4.35 1.05 -6.55
CA LYS A 65 3.28 0.31 -5.87
C LYS A 65 2.19 1.25 -5.38
N VAL A 66 0.94 0.80 -5.45
CA VAL A 66 -0.17 1.49 -4.79
C VAL A 66 -0.29 0.95 -3.37
N ALA A 67 -0.11 1.83 -2.39
CA ALA A 67 -0.23 1.50 -0.98
C ALA A 67 -1.49 2.10 -0.37
N ARG A 68 -2.19 1.33 0.48
CA ARG A 68 -3.24 1.85 1.36
C ARG A 68 -2.62 2.38 2.64
N LEU A 69 -2.89 3.64 2.97
CA LEU A 69 -2.50 4.26 4.23
C LEU A 69 -3.60 4.10 5.30
N PRO A 70 -3.26 4.22 6.59
CA PRO A 70 -4.26 4.33 7.66
C PRO A 70 -5.22 5.50 7.42
N TRP A 71 -6.46 5.35 7.90
CA TRP A 71 -7.45 6.42 7.81
C TRP A 71 -6.96 7.70 8.51
N GLY A 72 -7.13 8.85 7.84
CA GLY A 72 -6.69 10.16 8.37
C GLY A 72 -5.19 10.43 8.24
N CYS A 73 -4.43 9.54 7.59
CA CYS A 73 -3.00 9.70 7.35
C CYS A 73 -2.74 10.43 6.01
N GLY A 74 -3.14 11.70 5.94
CA GLY A 74 -3.07 12.54 4.74
C GLY A 74 -4.44 12.80 4.06
N PRO A 75 -4.45 13.50 2.91
CA PRO A 75 -5.67 13.90 2.20
C PRO A 75 -6.42 12.71 1.55
N GLY A 76 -5.76 11.57 1.41
CA GLY A 76 -6.32 10.34 0.89
C GLY A 76 -5.67 9.12 1.54
N ASN A 77 -6.32 7.97 1.40
CA ASN A 77 -5.89 6.69 1.96
C ASN A 77 -5.15 5.80 0.94
N HIS A 78 -4.87 6.31 -0.26
CA HIS A 78 -4.19 5.59 -1.33
C HIS A 78 -3.06 6.45 -1.86
N VAL A 79 -1.87 5.87 -2.04
CA VAL A 79 -0.67 6.58 -2.52
C VAL A 79 0.13 5.71 -3.47
N VAL A 80 0.98 6.34 -4.28
CA VAL A 80 1.99 5.66 -5.09
C VAL A 80 3.34 5.74 -4.38
N VAL A 81 3.88 4.58 -4.03
CA VAL A 81 5.17 4.46 -3.35
C VAL A 81 6.29 4.78 -4.34
N ARG A 82 7.24 5.60 -3.90
CA ARG A 82 8.38 6.03 -4.72
C ARG A 82 9.69 5.43 -4.23
N SER A 83 9.90 5.40 -2.93
CA SER A 83 11.06 4.74 -2.35
C SER A 83 10.81 4.32 -0.90
N LEU A 84 11.63 3.40 -0.45
CA LEU A 84 11.72 2.98 0.94
C LEU A 84 13.20 2.93 1.31
N SER A 85 13.61 3.64 2.35
CA SER A 85 14.99 3.70 2.83
C SER A 85 15.05 3.63 4.35
N VAL A 86 16.14 3.16 4.92
CA VAL A 86 16.33 3.20 6.38
C VAL A 86 16.34 4.67 6.82
N SER A 87 15.50 5.01 7.80
CA SER A 87 15.41 6.37 8.31
C SER A 87 16.67 6.74 9.09
N GLU A 88 17.16 7.95 8.94
CA GLU A 88 18.21 8.47 9.83
C GLU A 88 17.71 8.59 11.27
N ASN A 89 16.40 8.78 11.45
CA ASN A 89 15.76 8.88 12.75
C ASN A 89 15.07 7.58 13.17
N GLN A 90 15.83 6.74 13.90
CA GLN A 90 15.36 5.47 14.47
C GLN A 90 14.54 5.62 15.77
N GLN A 91 14.19 6.85 16.20
CA GLN A 91 13.41 7.04 17.42
C GLN A 91 11.95 6.62 17.23
N LEU A 92 11.49 5.76 18.15
CA LEU A 92 10.10 5.33 18.28
C LEU A 92 9.44 5.96 19.50
N PRO A 93 8.16 6.38 19.41
CA PRO A 93 7.36 6.69 20.59
C PRO A 93 7.30 5.49 21.53
N ALA A 94 7.31 5.74 22.85
CA ALA A 94 7.36 4.68 23.86
C ALA A 94 6.24 3.64 23.73
N SER A 95 5.02 4.07 23.37
CA SER A 95 3.86 3.20 23.15
C SER A 95 4.00 2.26 21.94
N ILE A 96 4.82 2.63 20.96
CA ILE A 96 5.13 1.81 19.79
C ILE A 96 6.30 0.90 20.13
N ALA A 97 7.37 1.45 20.70
CA ALA A 97 8.55 0.69 21.11
C ALA A 97 8.20 -0.48 22.05
N SER A 98 7.27 -0.29 22.99
CA SER A 98 6.87 -1.34 23.94
C SER A 98 6.04 -2.47 23.32
N ARG A 99 5.47 -2.26 22.13
CA ARG A 99 4.60 -3.24 21.44
C ARG A 99 5.28 -3.90 20.24
N LYS A 100 6.36 -3.31 19.72
CA LYS A 100 7.11 -3.82 18.59
C LYS A 100 7.71 -5.19 18.93
N ARG A 101 7.51 -6.15 18.02
CA ARG A 101 8.08 -7.50 18.08
C ARG A 101 9.09 -7.65 16.95
N GLY A 102 10.35 -7.85 17.31
CA GLY A 102 11.48 -7.94 16.38
C GLY A 102 12.26 -6.63 16.22
N ASP A 103 13.28 -6.66 15.36
CA ASP A 103 14.37 -5.67 15.30
C ASP A 103 14.38 -4.87 14.00
N SER A 104 13.31 -4.96 13.20
CA SER A 104 13.14 -4.17 11.97
C SER A 104 13.42 -2.67 12.19
N PRO A 105 14.19 -2.02 11.29
CA PRO A 105 14.49 -0.61 11.41
C PRO A 105 13.27 0.27 11.10
N VAL A 106 13.30 1.51 11.59
CA VAL A 106 12.42 2.57 11.11
C VAL A 106 12.81 2.92 9.68
N MET A 107 11.83 3.00 8.79
CA MET A 107 12.01 3.29 7.37
C MET A 107 11.38 4.64 7.03
N ASP A 108 12.03 5.41 6.16
CA ASP A 108 11.42 6.52 5.45
C ASP A 108 10.70 5.99 4.22
N LEU A 109 9.38 6.17 4.19
CA LEU A 109 8.51 5.87 3.06
C LEU A 109 8.27 7.17 2.28
N ALA A 110 8.78 7.22 1.05
CA ALA A 110 8.49 8.30 0.13
C ALA A 110 7.36 7.89 -0.82
N PHE A 111 6.38 8.77 -1.00
CA PHE A 111 5.21 8.52 -1.84
C PHE A 111 4.65 9.82 -2.43
N ASP A 112 3.76 9.71 -3.40
CA ASP A 112 2.94 10.82 -3.89
C ASP A 112 1.56 10.30 -4.34
N PHE A 113 0.76 11.15 -4.97
CA PHE A 113 -0.58 10.83 -5.45
C PHE A 113 -0.65 10.77 -6.99
N ASN A 114 0.49 10.59 -7.68
CA ASN A 114 0.56 10.55 -9.14
C ASN A 114 0.30 9.12 -9.67
N PHE A 115 -0.97 8.71 -9.62
CA PHE A 115 -1.47 7.40 -10.06
C PHE A 115 -1.27 7.03 -11.55
N PRO A 116 -1.11 7.98 -12.50
CA PRO A 116 -0.68 7.63 -13.86
C PRO A 116 0.66 6.89 -13.93
N ASP A 117 1.51 7.03 -12.91
CA ASP A 117 2.84 6.46 -12.84
C ASP A 117 2.93 5.30 -11.83
N ILE A 118 1.96 4.39 -11.90
CA ILE A 118 1.97 3.16 -11.11
C ILE A 118 2.73 2.04 -11.81
N LYS A 119 3.21 1.10 -11.01
CA LYS A 119 3.84 -0.13 -11.48
C LYS A 119 2.85 -0.97 -12.28
N LYS A 120 3.30 -1.46 -13.43
CA LYS A 120 2.51 -2.37 -14.26
C LYS A 120 2.58 -3.77 -13.68
N SER A 121 1.45 -4.50 -13.67
CA SER A 121 1.46 -5.89 -13.26
C SER A 121 2.08 -6.75 -14.38
N PRO A 122 2.95 -7.72 -14.05
CA PRO A 122 3.41 -8.71 -15.02
C PRO A 122 2.25 -9.57 -15.56
N ASP A 123 1.15 -9.70 -14.80
CA ASP A 123 -0.01 -10.52 -15.13
C ASP A 123 -1.09 -9.78 -15.95
N GLY A 124 -0.85 -8.52 -16.35
CA GLY A 124 -1.74 -7.75 -17.23
C GLY A 124 -2.25 -6.43 -16.66
N GLU A 125 -3.39 -5.97 -17.17
CA GLU A 125 -3.99 -4.67 -16.82
C GLU A 125 -4.52 -4.67 -15.38
N ILE A 126 -4.15 -3.65 -14.60
CA ILE A 126 -4.69 -3.41 -13.26
C ILE A 126 -5.79 -2.38 -13.37
N THR A 127 -7.00 -2.73 -12.94
CA THR A 127 -8.10 -1.79 -12.83
C THR A 127 -8.26 -1.37 -11.37
N MET A 128 -8.02 -0.09 -11.08
CA MET A 128 -8.27 0.51 -9.77
C MET A 128 -9.54 1.38 -9.85
N ARG A 129 -10.43 1.25 -8.87
CA ARG A 129 -11.59 2.12 -8.68
C ARG A 129 -11.46 2.85 -7.35
N LEU A 130 -11.49 4.17 -7.42
CA LEU A 130 -11.54 5.04 -6.25
C LEU A 130 -12.88 5.78 -6.26
N ASP A 131 -13.72 5.47 -5.29
CA ASP A 131 -14.98 6.17 -5.07
C ASP A 131 -14.77 7.16 -3.90
N PHE A 132 -15.07 8.44 -4.13
CA PHE A 132 -15.01 9.49 -3.11
C PHE A 132 -16.36 10.18 -2.98
N SER A 133 -16.71 10.58 -1.77
CA SER A 133 -17.95 11.33 -1.51
C SER A 133 -17.79 12.22 -0.29
N THR A 134 -18.39 13.40 -0.36
CA THR A 134 -18.48 14.37 0.75
C THR A 134 -19.77 14.17 1.56
N VAL A 135 -20.63 13.21 1.17
CA VAL A 135 -21.90 12.92 1.84
C VAL A 135 -21.69 11.81 2.87
N PRO A 136 -22.08 12.02 4.15
CA PRO A 136 -22.09 10.95 5.14
C PRO A 136 -22.94 9.76 4.66
N GLN A 137 -22.50 8.53 4.93
CA GLN A 137 -23.19 7.27 4.60
C GLN A 137 -23.25 6.88 3.12
N TRP A 138 -22.53 7.57 2.22
CA TRP A 138 -22.51 7.21 0.79
C TRP A 138 -22.14 5.75 0.48
N ALA A 139 -21.33 5.13 1.34
CA ALA A 139 -20.87 3.75 1.15
C ALA A 139 -22.02 2.72 1.23
N ALA A 140 -23.14 3.05 1.89
CA ALA A 140 -24.31 2.18 1.95
C ALA A 140 -25.02 2.07 0.58
N ASP A 141 -24.94 3.12 -0.24
CA ASP A 141 -25.59 3.20 -1.55
C ASP A 141 -24.64 2.86 -2.70
N ALA A 142 -23.33 2.73 -2.42
CA ALA A 142 -22.33 2.42 -3.42
C ALA A 142 -22.45 0.96 -3.88
N ALA A 143 -22.82 0.75 -5.15
CA ALA A 143 -22.84 -0.59 -5.72
C ALA A 143 -21.41 -1.17 -5.80
N PRO A 144 -21.17 -2.40 -5.28
CA PRO A 144 -19.88 -3.04 -5.40
C PRO A 144 -19.51 -3.21 -6.87
N MET A 145 -18.24 -2.95 -7.19
CA MET A 145 -17.75 -3.21 -8.53
C MET A 145 -17.83 -4.72 -8.80
N LYS A 146 -18.55 -5.11 -9.85
CA LYS A 146 -18.47 -6.48 -10.34
C LYS A 146 -17.11 -6.64 -11.00
N PRO A 147 -16.28 -7.63 -10.60
CA PRO A 147 -15.00 -7.84 -11.25
C PRO A 147 -15.24 -8.01 -12.75
N LYS A 148 -14.48 -7.29 -13.57
CA LYS A 148 -14.49 -7.50 -15.02
C LYS A 148 -14.07 -8.97 -15.22
N PRO A 149 -14.86 -9.79 -15.95
CA PRO A 149 -14.46 -11.15 -16.21
C PRO A 149 -13.07 -11.14 -16.85
N ALA A 150 -12.16 -11.94 -16.31
CA ALA A 150 -10.81 -12.08 -16.84
C ALA A 150 -10.94 -12.38 -18.34
N ALA A 151 -10.23 -11.63 -19.18
CA ALA A 151 -10.17 -11.94 -20.60
C ALA A 151 -9.63 -13.37 -20.72
N ALA A 152 -10.42 -14.28 -21.29
CA ALA A 152 -9.99 -15.66 -21.49
C ALA A 152 -8.66 -15.63 -22.25
N ALA A 153 -7.61 -16.21 -21.67
CA ALA A 153 -6.37 -16.46 -22.37
C ALA A 153 -6.73 -17.25 -23.63
N GLY A 154 -6.55 -16.64 -24.80
CA GLY A 154 -6.88 -17.25 -26.08
C GLY A 154 -6.12 -18.56 -26.21
N GLY A 155 -6.83 -19.68 -26.08
CA GLY A 155 -6.32 -20.99 -26.39
C GLY A 155 -5.96 -21.02 -27.88
N GLY A 156 -4.67 -20.97 -28.19
CA GLY A 156 -4.15 -21.29 -29.51
C GLY A 156 -4.51 -22.75 -29.81
N ALA A 157 -5.51 -22.93 -30.67
CA ALA A 157 -5.89 -24.22 -31.20
C ALA A 157 -4.72 -24.81 -32.02
N ALA A 158 -4.59 -26.13 -31.89
CA ALA A 158 -3.75 -26.97 -32.73
C ALA A 158 -4.01 -26.73 -34.22
N GLY A 159 -2.93 -26.76 -35.01
CA GLY A 159 -2.98 -26.91 -36.46
C GLY A 159 -1.89 -27.89 -36.87
N GLU A 160 -2.32 -29.11 -37.22
CA GLU A 160 -1.54 -30.11 -37.94
C GLU A 160 -0.93 -29.53 -39.22
N LEU A 161 0.31 -29.91 -39.53
CA LEU A 161 0.81 -30.41 -40.82
C LEU A 161 2.22 -30.99 -40.64
#